data_AF-A0A420DMJ0-F1
#
_entry.id   AF-A0A420DMJ0-F1
#
_cell.length_a   1.000
_cell.length_b   1.000
_cell.length_c   1.000
_cell.angle_alpha   90.00
_cell.angle_beta   90.00
_cell.angle_gamma   90.00
#
_symmetry.space_group_name_H-M   'P 1'
#
loop_
_entity.id
_entity.type
_entity.pdbx_description
1 polymer ?
#
loop_
_entity_poly.entity_id
_entity_poly.type
_entity_poly.pdbx_seq_one_letter_code
_entity_poly.pdbx_strand_id
1 'polypeptide(L)'
;MNTYSEYKCLSKFINNLRIHFIHEYPINFKIGQVYKGNKEISFFTFTPTVLQQEKLKIAIVFNFQKNRFEIWLAGQNRKVQKKYWSIFKDSDWNKYHIPENPKEGFSIIDHIIVENPDFQYSDELIQTIETEAMKFIDDIRKVFEE
;
A
#
# COMPACT_ATOMS: atom_id res chain seq x y z
N MET A 1 -23.56 -7.40 -15.27
CA MET A 1 -23.16 -8.23 -14.11
C MET A 1 -23.51 -7.48 -12.83
N ASN A 2 -23.91 -8.20 -11.78
CA ASN A 2 -24.52 -7.61 -10.58
C ASN A 2 -23.41 -7.08 -9.63
N THR A 3 -23.17 -5.77 -9.66
CA THR A 3 -22.06 -5.05 -8.98
C THR A 3 -21.92 -5.35 -7.47
N TYR A 4 -22.99 -5.82 -6.82
CA TYR A 4 -22.96 -6.22 -5.41
C TYR A 4 -22.15 -7.50 -5.15
N SER A 5 -22.19 -8.47 -6.08
CA SER A 5 -21.47 -9.74 -5.92
C SER A 5 -19.96 -9.55 -6.07
N GLU A 6 -19.54 -8.72 -7.03
CA GLU A 6 -18.14 -8.38 -7.28
C GLU A 6 -17.53 -7.64 -6.08
N TYR A 7 -18.25 -6.67 -5.52
CA TYR A 7 -17.81 -5.95 -4.32
C TYR A 7 -17.63 -6.86 -3.10
N LYS A 8 -18.51 -7.85 -2.92
CA LYS A 8 -18.41 -8.83 -1.83
C LYS A 8 -17.22 -9.77 -2.02
N CYS A 9 -16.99 -10.25 -3.24
CA CYS A 9 -15.82 -11.08 -3.56
C CYS A 9 -14.51 -10.31 -3.32
N LEU A 10 -14.43 -9.07 -3.77
CA LEU A 10 -13.26 -8.21 -3.56
C LEU A 10 -13.02 -7.92 -2.07
N SER A 11 -14.07 -7.60 -1.32
CA SER A 11 -13.96 -7.40 0.13
C SER A 11 -13.45 -8.66 0.84
N LYS A 12 -13.87 -9.85 0.39
CA LYS A 12 -13.36 -11.12 0.90
C LYS A 12 -11.89 -11.30 0.53
N PHE A 13 -11.50 -11.01 -0.71
CA PHE A 13 -10.11 -11.09 -1.16
C PHE A 13 -9.19 -10.19 -0.32
N ILE A 14 -9.55 -8.90 -0.14
CA ILE A 14 -8.74 -7.95 0.65
C ILE A 14 -8.56 -8.44 2.09
N ASN A 15 -9.60 -9.02 2.70
CA ASN A 15 -9.49 -9.59 4.03
C ASN A 15 -8.59 -10.82 4.06
N ASN A 16 -8.70 -11.72 3.08
CA ASN A 16 -7.83 -12.89 2.96
C ASN A 16 -6.36 -12.49 2.78
N LEU A 17 -6.10 -11.53 1.88
CA LEU A 17 -4.78 -10.93 1.69
C LEU A 17 -4.24 -10.38 3.01
N ARG A 18 -5.03 -9.58 3.75
CA ARG A 18 -4.61 -9.06 5.05
C ARG A 18 -4.29 -10.19 6.04
N ILE A 19 -5.10 -11.24 6.09
CA ILE A 19 -4.89 -12.40 6.97
C ILE A 19 -3.58 -13.11 6.61
N HIS A 20 -3.30 -13.31 5.32
CA HIS A 20 -2.03 -13.86 4.82
C HIS A 20 -0.84 -13.09 5.39
N PHE A 21 -0.82 -11.75 5.25
CA PHE A 21 0.26 -10.93 5.81
C PHE A 21 0.39 -11.02 7.34
N ILE A 22 -0.71 -11.24 8.08
CA ILE A 22 -0.66 -11.43 9.55
C ILE A 22 0.05 -12.73 9.91
N HIS A 23 -0.17 -13.78 9.12
CA HIS A 23 0.42 -15.09 9.34
C HIS A 23 1.91 -15.13 8.95
N GLU A 24 2.25 -14.57 7.79
CA GLU A 24 3.63 -14.59 7.27
C GLU A 24 4.56 -13.61 8.00
N TYR A 25 4.03 -12.48 8.50
CA TYR A 25 4.83 -11.42 9.12
C TYR A 25 4.37 -11.07 10.55
N PRO A 26 4.42 -12.03 11.50
CA PRO A 26 3.91 -11.82 12.86
C PRO A 26 4.80 -10.90 13.72
N ILE A 27 6.06 -10.71 13.32
CA ILE A 27 7.08 -9.96 14.06
C ILE A 27 7.58 -8.80 13.19
N ASN A 28 7.93 -7.67 13.81
CA ASN A 28 8.51 -6.48 13.17
C ASN A 28 7.62 -5.74 12.16
N PHE A 29 6.36 -6.13 12.01
CA PHE A 29 5.36 -5.44 11.20
C PHE A 29 4.13 -5.08 12.02
N LYS A 30 3.55 -3.91 11.73
CA LYS A 30 2.23 -3.52 12.21
C LYS A 30 1.23 -3.60 11.06
N ILE A 31 0.23 -4.45 11.25
CA ILE A 31 -0.85 -4.63 10.30
C ILE A 31 -2.11 -3.92 10.80
N GLY A 32 -2.62 -3.00 10.00
CA GLY A 32 -3.82 -2.22 10.30
C GLY A 32 -5.10 -2.96 9.97
N GLN A 33 -6.24 -2.46 10.45
CA GLN A 33 -7.54 -2.92 9.96
C GLN A 33 -7.78 -2.47 8.52
N VAL A 34 -8.67 -3.17 7.82
CA VAL A 34 -9.11 -2.75 6.49
C VAL A 34 -9.94 -1.48 6.61
N TYR A 35 -9.46 -0.40 6.00
CA TYR A 35 -10.25 0.77 5.67
C TYR A 35 -11.09 0.47 4.42
N LYS A 36 -12.40 0.69 4.53
CA LYS A 36 -13.35 0.54 3.43
C LYS A 36 -13.78 1.94 2.99
N GLY A 37 -13.10 2.50 1.99
CA GLY A 37 -13.57 3.68 1.30
C GLY A 37 -14.74 3.26 0.41
N ASN A 38 -15.88 3.94 0.55
CA ASN A 38 -17.10 3.60 -0.17
C ASN A 38 -16.90 3.73 -1.70
N LYS A 39 -16.45 2.64 -2.34
CA LYS A 39 -16.22 2.49 -3.79
C LYS A 39 -15.09 3.34 -4.40
N GLU A 40 -14.27 4.00 -3.59
CA GLU A 40 -13.10 4.73 -4.07
C GLU A 40 -11.84 3.88 -3.95
N ILE A 41 -11.45 3.59 -2.71
CA ILE A 41 -10.29 2.80 -2.35
C ILE A 41 -10.60 1.90 -1.16
N SER A 42 -9.96 0.76 -1.07
CA SER A 42 -9.92 -0.04 0.16
C SER A 42 -8.49 -0.44 0.43
N PHE A 43 -8.05 -0.34 1.67
CA PHE A 43 -6.65 -0.60 2.00
C PHE A 43 -6.48 -1.12 3.42
N PHE A 44 -5.35 -1.75 3.68
CA PHE A 44 -4.84 -1.97 5.02
C PHE A 44 -3.38 -1.54 5.07
N THR A 45 -2.91 -1.19 6.27
CA THR A 45 -1.49 -0.87 6.45
C THR A 45 -0.69 -2.12 6.74
N PHE A 46 0.50 -2.26 6.18
CA PHE A 46 1.46 -3.33 6.45
C PHE A 46 2.84 -2.70 6.61
N THR A 47 3.15 -2.20 7.81
CA THR A 47 4.29 -1.28 8.00
C THR A 47 5.38 -1.88 8.89
N PRO A 48 6.64 -1.97 8.44
CA PRO A 48 7.74 -2.44 9.27
C PRO A 48 8.04 -1.46 10.43
N THR A 49 8.56 -1.95 11.54
CA THR A 49 8.84 -1.16 12.76
C THR A 49 9.71 0.07 12.48
N VAL A 50 10.73 -0.05 11.62
CA VAL A 50 11.63 1.06 11.27
C VAL A 50 10.89 2.25 10.67
N LEU A 51 9.90 2.00 9.79
CA LEU A 51 9.09 3.08 9.20
C LEU A 51 8.07 3.63 10.20
N GLN A 52 7.59 2.81 11.14
CA GLN A 52 6.70 3.29 12.20
C GLN A 52 7.39 4.30 13.13
N GLN A 53 8.68 4.09 13.42
CA GLN A 53 9.49 5.01 14.23
C GLN A 53 9.59 6.39 13.57
N GLU A 54 9.69 6.40 12.24
CA GLU A 54 9.66 7.61 11.40
C GLU A 54 8.25 8.20 11.19
N LYS A 55 7.23 7.61 11.84
CA LYS A 55 5.80 7.96 11.70
C LYS A 55 5.31 7.81 10.25
N LEU A 56 5.92 6.91 9.50
CA LEU A 56 5.53 6.51 8.17
C LEU A 56 4.65 5.25 8.21
N LYS A 57 3.91 5.03 7.13
CA LYS A 57 3.02 3.89 6.93
C LYS A 57 3.19 3.39 5.51
N ILE A 58 3.10 2.07 5.36
CA ILE A 58 2.95 1.41 4.07
C ILE A 58 1.52 0.93 3.98
N ALA A 59 0.83 1.28 2.90
CA ALA A 59 -0.55 0.89 2.64
C ALA A 59 -0.61 0.06 1.36
N ILE A 60 -1.22 -1.12 1.43
CA ILE A 60 -1.59 -1.93 0.26
C ILE A 60 -3.03 -1.54 -0.09
N VAL A 61 -3.23 -0.99 -1.28
CA VAL A 61 -4.44 -0.30 -1.69
C VAL A 61 -5.04 -0.99 -2.91
N PHE A 62 -6.34 -1.23 -2.88
CA PHE A 62 -7.11 -1.50 -4.08
C PHE A 62 -7.84 -0.23 -4.51
N ASN A 63 -7.57 0.22 -5.73
CA ASN A 63 -8.23 1.36 -6.38
C ASN A 63 -9.40 0.86 -7.23
N PHE A 64 -10.63 1.16 -6.81
CA PHE A 64 -11.84 0.67 -7.50
C PHE A 64 -12.05 1.34 -8.84
N GLN A 65 -11.74 2.64 -8.94
CA GLN A 65 -11.94 3.40 -10.17
C GLN A 65 -10.99 2.94 -11.28
N LYS A 66 -9.76 2.61 -10.91
CA LYS A 66 -8.72 2.16 -11.84
C LYS A 66 -8.61 0.63 -11.94
N ASN A 67 -9.37 -0.11 -11.14
CA ASN A 67 -9.34 -1.57 -11.06
C ASN A 67 -7.92 -2.14 -10.91
N ARG A 68 -7.19 -1.72 -9.88
CA ARG A 68 -5.79 -2.11 -9.69
C ARG A 68 -5.35 -2.10 -8.24
N PHE A 69 -4.30 -2.88 -7.95
CA PHE A 69 -3.57 -2.81 -6.70
C PHE A 69 -2.43 -1.81 -6.79
N GLU A 70 -2.28 -1.01 -5.74
CA GLU A 70 -1.23 -0.03 -5.55
C GLU A 70 -0.61 -0.22 -4.17
N ILE A 71 0.62 0.27 -4.00
CA ILE A 71 1.29 0.37 -2.70
C ILE A 71 1.77 1.79 -2.49
N TRP A 72 1.48 2.33 -1.31
CA TRP A 72 1.79 3.72 -0.98
C TRP A 72 2.66 3.79 0.27
N LEU A 73 3.70 4.63 0.21
CA LEU A 73 4.31 5.21 1.39
C LEU A 73 3.46 6.42 1.81
N ALA A 74 3.04 6.49 3.06
CA ALA A 74 2.19 7.57 3.58
C ALA A 74 2.71 8.08 4.94
N GLY A 75 2.46 9.35 5.24
CA GLY A 75 2.70 9.89 6.57
C GLY A 75 1.58 9.52 7.55
N GLN A 76 1.90 9.34 8.83
CA GLN A 76 0.89 9.11 9.87
C GLN A 76 -0.13 10.26 9.96
N ASN A 77 0.30 11.48 9.61
CA ASN A 77 -0.53 12.67 9.52
C ASN A 77 -0.02 13.59 8.39
N ARG A 78 -0.77 14.65 8.08
CA ARG A 78 -0.45 15.60 7.00
C ARG A 78 0.88 16.33 7.20
N LYS A 79 1.30 16.60 8.43
CA LYS A 79 2.60 17.24 8.72
C LYS A 79 3.75 16.31 8.34
N VAL A 80 3.66 15.04 8.74
CA VAL A 80 4.66 14.01 8.41
C VAL A 80 4.68 13.75 6.90
N GLN A 81 3.52 13.63 6.27
CA GLN A 81 3.42 13.43 4.82
C GLN A 81 4.10 14.56 4.05
N LYS A 82 3.81 15.83 4.39
CA LYS A 82 4.47 16.99 3.76
C LYS A 82 5.99 16.98 3.96
N LYS A 83 6.47 16.63 5.17
CA LYS A 83 7.91 16.57 5.47
C LYS A 83 8.63 15.59 4.54
N TYR A 84 8.21 14.32 4.53
CA TYR A 84 8.90 13.29 3.74
C TYR A 84 8.68 13.47 2.25
N TRP A 85 7.52 13.96 1.83
CA TRP A 85 7.30 14.31 0.43
C TRP A 85 8.32 15.34 -0.06
N SER A 86 8.61 16.40 0.70
CA SER A 86 9.65 17.36 0.32
C SER A 86 11.03 16.69 0.23
N ILE A 87 11.38 15.86 1.23
CA ILE A 87 12.65 15.13 1.26
C ILE A 87 12.82 14.27 -0.01
N PHE A 88 11.80 13.50 -0.38
CA PHE A 88 11.85 12.68 -1.59
C PHE A 88 11.82 13.50 -2.88
N LYS A 89 11.08 14.62 -2.89
CA LYS A 89 10.97 15.48 -4.07
C LYS A 89 12.27 16.21 -4.38
N ASP A 90 13.01 16.57 -3.34
CA ASP A 90 14.26 17.31 -3.41
C ASP A 90 15.51 16.39 -3.42
N SER A 91 15.33 15.06 -3.44
CA SER A 91 16.42 14.08 -3.51
C SER A 91 16.58 13.50 -4.92
N ASP A 92 17.60 12.66 -5.10
CA ASP A 92 17.84 11.92 -6.34
C ASP A 92 16.91 10.69 -6.52
N TRP A 93 15.82 10.61 -5.74
CA TRP A 93 14.89 9.49 -5.81
C TRP A 93 14.18 9.41 -7.17
N ASN A 94 14.39 8.30 -7.88
CA ASN A 94 13.85 8.09 -9.23
C ASN A 94 13.22 6.70 -9.45
N LYS A 95 13.02 5.92 -8.37
CA LYS A 95 12.59 4.51 -8.46
C LYS A 95 11.08 4.33 -8.57
N TYR A 96 10.33 5.08 -7.76
CA TYR A 96 8.87 5.02 -7.72
C TYR A 96 8.28 6.42 -7.83
N HIS A 97 7.00 6.50 -8.21
CA HIS A 97 6.34 7.76 -8.50
C HIS A 97 6.16 8.60 -7.23
N ILE A 98 6.52 9.89 -7.32
CA ILE A 98 6.25 10.89 -6.29
C ILE A 98 5.12 11.78 -6.84
N PRO A 99 3.94 11.83 -6.19
CA PRO A 99 2.85 12.73 -6.59
C PRO A 99 3.30 14.19 -6.68
N GLU A 100 2.72 14.97 -7.59
CA GLU A 100 3.07 16.38 -7.77
C GLU A 100 2.70 17.27 -6.57
N ASN A 101 1.65 16.90 -5.83
CA ASN A 101 1.14 17.68 -4.71
C ASN A 101 0.80 16.79 -3.50
N PRO A 102 1.48 16.93 -2.33
CA PRO A 102 1.22 16.09 -1.16
C PRO A 102 -0.10 16.40 -0.45
N LYS A 103 -0.79 17.48 -0.84
CA LYS A 103 -2.12 17.84 -0.32
C LYS A 103 -3.23 17.07 -1.03
N GLU A 104 -2.98 16.63 -2.25
CA GLU A 104 -3.92 15.87 -3.07
C GLU A 104 -3.55 14.38 -2.97
N GLY A 105 -4.44 13.57 -2.40
CA GLY A 105 -4.19 12.14 -2.19
C GLY A 105 -3.55 11.79 -0.84
N PHE A 106 -3.04 10.56 -0.74
CA PHE A 106 -2.61 9.94 0.52
C PHE A 106 -1.15 9.44 0.48
N SER A 107 -0.48 9.48 -0.67
CA SER A 107 0.88 8.99 -0.85
C SER A 107 1.94 10.11 -0.72
N ILE A 108 3.13 9.69 -0.29
CA ILE A 108 4.42 10.36 -0.41
C ILE A 108 5.11 9.82 -1.66
N ILE A 109 5.10 8.49 -1.80
CA ILE A 109 5.51 7.71 -2.95
C ILE A 109 4.41 6.69 -3.20
N ASP A 110 4.10 6.40 -4.46
CA ASP A 110 3.24 5.31 -4.86
C ASP A 110 3.80 4.47 -6.00
N HIS A 111 3.30 3.25 -6.07
CA HIS A 111 3.63 2.29 -7.10
C HIS A 111 2.41 1.40 -7.41
N ILE A 112 2.24 1.03 -8.68
CA ILE A 112 1.20 0.11 -9.12
C ILE A 112 1.76 -1.31 -9.00
N ILE A 113 1.08 -2.18 -8.25
CA ILE A 113 1.48 -3.58 -8.08
C ILE A 113 0.89 -4.45 -9.21
N VAL A 114 -0.43 -4.35 -9.42
CA VAL A 114 -1.14 -5.17 -10.42
C VAL A 114 -2.25 -4.35 -11.05
N GLU A 115 -2.21 -4.21 -12.38
CA GLU A 115 -3.31 -3.70 -13.19
C GLU A 115 -4.32 -4.82 -13.49
N ASN A 116 -5.63 -4.52 -13.44
CA ASN A 116 -6.72 -5.44 -13.76
C ASN A 116 -6.57 -6.85 -13.14
N PRO A 117 -6.56 -6.96 -11.79
CA PRO A 117 -6.28 -8.22 -11.12
C PRO A 117 -7.32 -9.29 -11.45
N ASP A 118 -6.84 -10.50 -11.73
CA ASP A 118 -7.67 -11.69 -11.87
C ASP A 118 -7.87 -12.37 -10.52
N PHE A 119 -9.10 -12.32 -10.00
CA PHE A 119 -9.45 -12.93 -8.72
C PHE A 119 -9.75 -14.44 -8.81
N GLN A 120 -9.72 -15.04 -10.01
CA GLN A 120 -9.87 -16.49 -10.17
C GLN A 120 -8.65 -17.26 -9.63
N TYR A 121 -7.46 -16.67 -9.76
CA TYR A 121 -6.19 -17.23 -9.28
C TYR A 121 -5.73 -16.50 -8.02
N SER A 122 -6.53 -16.61 -6.95
CA SER A 122 -6.33 -15.79 -5.75
C SER A 122 -4.96 -15.97 -5.09
N ASP A 123 -4.39 -17.18 -5.12
CA ASP A 123 -3.13 -17.47 -4.44
C ASP A 123 -1.94 -16.86 -5.20
N GLU A 124 -1.93 -16.94 -6.53
CA GLU A 124 -0.92 -16.30 -7.38
C GLU A 124 -0.99 -14.77 -7.26
N LEU A 125 -2.20 -14.21 -7.17
CA LEU A 125 -2.40 -12.78 -6.96
C LEU A 125 -1.88 -12.33 -5.59
N ILE A 126 -2.11 -13.11 -4.52
CA ILE A 126 -1.56 -12.86 -3.18
C ILE A 126 -0.03 -12.86 -3.24
N GLN A 127 0.59 -13.88 -3.83
CA GLN A 127 2.05 -13.99 -3.95
C GLN A 127 2.67 -12.84 -4.75
N THR A 128 2.01 -12.41 -5.83
CA THR A 128 2.44 -11.25 -6.62
C THR A 128 2.41 -9.97 -5.78
N ILE A 129 1.30 -9.73 -5.08
CA ILE A 129 1.14 -8.55 -4.21
C ILE A 129 2.19 -8.56 -3.10
N GLU A 130 2.43 -9.72 -2.47
CA GLU A 130 3.43 -9.89 -1.43
C GLU A 130 4.85 -9.60 -1.92
N THR A 131 5.24 -10.21 -3.03
CA THR A 131 6.58 -10.05 -3.61
C THR A 131 6.87 -8.58 -3.92
N GLU A 132 5.93 -7.89 -4.58
CA GLU A 132 6.10 -6.48 -4.92
C GLU A 132 6.02 -5.58 -3.68
N ALA A 133 5.17 -5.90 -2.70
CA ALA A 133 5.11 -5.15 -1.45
C ALA A 133 6.43 -5.22 -0.68
N MET A 134 7.04 -6.40 -0.58
CA MET A 134 8.32 -6.57 0.11
C MET A 134 9.46 -5.85 -0.61
N LYS A 135 9.53 -5.93 -1.95
CA LYS A 135 10.49 -5.15 -2.75
C LYS A 135 10.35 -3.65 -2.51
N PHE A 136 9.13 -3.13 -2.58
CA PHE A 136 8.85 -1.72 -2.31
C PHE A 136 9.30 -1.32 -0.91
N ILE A 137 8.97 -2.13 0.10
CA ILE A 137 9.37 -1.87 1.50
C ILE A 137 10.88 -1.85 1.65
N ASP A 138 11.59 -2.82 1.10
CA ASP A 138 13.06 -2.90 1.20
C ASP A 138 13.74 -1.72 0.50
N ASP A 139 13.20 -1.26 -0.63
CA ASP A 139 13.72 -0.08 -1.32
C ASP A 139 13.51 1.21 -0.52
N ILE A 140 12.34 1.38 0.10
CA ILE A 140 12.10 2.53 0.97
C ILE A 140 12.98 2.46 2.21
N ARG A 141 13.16 1.28 2.82
CA ARG A 141 13.98 1.10 4.03
C ARG A 141 15.43 1.49 3.82
N LYS A 142 16.02 1.17 2.67
CA LYS A 142 17.42 1.53 2.36
C LYS A 142 17.69 3.03 2.46
N VAL A 143 16.67 3.87 2.26
CA VAL A 143 16.78 5.34 2.43
C VAL A 143 16.96 5.76 3.90
N PHE A 144 16.57 4.91 4.85
CA PHE A 144 16.63 5.18 6.29
C PHE A 144 17.75 4.40 7.00
N GLU A 145 18.51 3.59 6.27
CA GLU A 145 19.60 2.77 6.79
C GLU A 145 20.99 3.40 6.50
N GLU A 146 21.03 4.67 6.04
CA GLU A 146 22.21 5.54 5.92
C GLU A 146 22.34 6.50 7.11
#